data_AF-K1ZDW9-F1
#
_entry.id   AF-K1ZDW9-F1
#
_cell.length_a   1.000
_cell.length_b   1.000
_cell.length_c   1.000
_cell.angle_alpha   90.00
_cell.angle_beta   90.00
_cell.angle_gamma   90.00
#
_symmetry.space_group_name_H-M   'P 1'
#
loop_
_entity.id
_entity.type
_entity.pdbx_description
1 polymer ?
#
loop_
_entity_poly.entity_id
_entity_poly.type
_entity_poly.pdbx_seq_one_letter_code
_entity_poly.pdbx_strand_id
1 'polypeptide(L)'
;MRYTEAKLETVAEEMLTDIEKDTVDFRPNYDGSHREPSVLPAKLPNLLINGTLGIAVGMATNIPPHNLREVGSAILTLIDNPNATLDNLLEHIQGPDFPTGAMVYGAKDIRAAYATGR
;
A
#
# COMPACT_ATOMS: atom_id res chain seq x y z
N MET A 1 -26.59 7.76 6.92
CA MET A 1 -26.07 8.31 5.64
C MET A 1 -27.24 8.78 4.77
N ARG A 2 -27.92 9.90 5.12
CA ARG A 2 -29.14 10.34 4.41
C ARG A 2 -28.86 11.30 3.24
N TYR A 3 -27.68 11.91 3.19
CA TYR A 3 -27.39 13.06 2.29
C TYR A 3 -26.14 12.89 1.42
N THR A 4 -25.31 11.89 1.69
CA THR A 4 -24.03 11.70 1.00
C THR A 4 -24.18 10.60 -0.05
N GLU A 5 -23.82 10.93 -1.28
CA GLU A 5 -23.65 9.97 -2.37
C GLU A 5 -22.16 9.68 -2.56
N ALA A 6 -21.83 8.46 -2.96
CA ALA A 6 -20.46 8.05 -3.23
C ALA A 6 -20.42 7.10 -4.44
N LYS A 7 -19.33 7.18 -5.20
CA LYS A 7 -19.01 6.27 -6.31
C LYS A 7 -17.52 5.96 -6.28
N LEU A 8 -17.12 4.92 -7.02
CA LEU A 8 -15.70 4.61 -7.18
C LEU A 8 -14.99 5.68 -8.01
N GLU A 9 -13.78 6.01 -7.60
CA GLU A 9 -12.82 6.76 -8.40
C GLU A 9 -12.13 5.81 -9.40
N THR A 10 -11.65 6.35 -10.52
CA THR A 10 -10.99 5.53 -11.56
C THR A 10 -9.78 4.76 -11.00
N VAL A 11 -9.04 5.34 -10.06
CA VAL A 11 -7.91 4.66 -9.40
C VAL A 11 -8.34 3.45 -8.56
N ALA A 12 -9.57 3.44 -8.04
CA ALA A 12 -10.10 2.33 -7.26
C ALA A 12 -10.41 1.11 -8.14
N GLU A 13 -10.68 1.31 -9.43
CA GLU A 13 -10.90 0.22 -10.38
C GLU A 13 -9.64 -0.66 -10.52
N GLU A 14 -8.44 -0.06 -10.46
CA GLU A 14 -7.17 -0.81 -10.51
C GLU A 14 -6.97 -1.80 -9.36
N MET A 15 -7.68 -1.63 -8.25
CA MET A 15 -7.68 -2.60 -7.16
C MET A 15 -8.56 -3.82 -7.46
N LEU A 16 -9.53 -3.68 -8.36
CA LEU A 16 -10.53 -4.69 -8.72
C LEU A 16 -10.30 -5.31 -10.10
N THR A 17 -9.39 -4.76 -10.90
CA THR A 17 -9.11 -5.24 -12.25
C THR A 17 -8.83 -6.74 -12.27
N ASP A 18 -9.53 -7.46 -13.16
CA ASP A 18 -9.43 -8.91 -13.35
C ASP A 18 -9.95 -9.78 -12.19
N ILE A 19 -10.72 -9.24 -11.24
CA ILE A 19 -11.28 -10.01 -10.10
C ILE A 19 -12.24 -11.14 -10.54
N GLU A 20 -12.94 -10.98 -11.67
CA GLU A 20 -13.87 -11.98 -12.22
C GLU A 20 -13.18 -13.13 -12.95
N LYS A 21 -11.85 -13.08 -13.13
CA LYS A 21 -11.06 -14.05 -13.89
C LYS A 21 -10.39 -15.10 -13.00
N ASP A 22 -11.02 -15.44 -11.88
CA ASP A 22 -10.49 -16.39 -10.88
C ASP A 22 -9.05 -16.05 -10.42
N THR A 23 -8.73 -14.76 -10.27
CA THR A 23 -7.39 -14.28 -9.89
C THR A 23 -7.11 -14.34 -8.39
N VAL A 24 -8.16 -14.47 -7.58
CA VAL A 24 -8.10 -14.53 -6.11
C VAL A 24 -9.09 -15.54 -5.56
N ASP A 25 -8.80 -16.08 -4.38
CA ASP A 25 -9.71 -17.01 -3.70
C ASP A 25 -10.91 -16.29 -3.08
N PHE A 26 -12.10 -16.84 -3.28
CA PHE A 26 -13.34 -16.39 -2.66
C PHE A 26 -13.78 -17.33 -1.53
N ARG A 27 -14.14 -16.77 -0.38
CA ARG A 27 -14.67 -17.50 0.77
C ARG A 27 -16.14 -17.14 1.03
N PRO A 28 -16.91 -17.99 1.74
CA PRO A 28 -18.23 -17.59 2.23
C PRO A 28 -18.13 -16.39 3.19
N ASN A 29 -19.12 -15.52 3.17
CA ASN A 29 -19.30 -14.47 4.18
C ASN A 29 -19.74 -15.08 5.53
N TYR A 30 -19.95 -14.24 6.55
CA TYR A 30 -20.17 -14.68 7.93
C TYR A 30 -21.36 -15.65 8.15
N ASP A 31 -22.41 -15.55 7.34
CA ASP A 31 -23.61 -16.42 7.41
C ASP A 31 -23.68 -17.44 6.25
N GLY A 32 -22.70 -17.42 5.34
CA GLY A 32 -22.62 -18.32 4.19
C GLY A 32 -23.58 -18.02 3.04
N SER A 33 -24.34 -16.91 3.09
CA SER A 33 -25.28 -16.54 2.04
C SER A 33 -24.60 -15.98 0.77
N HIS A 34 -23.42 -15.39 0.91
CA HIS A 34 -22.66 -14.77 -0.16
C HIS A 34 -21.20 -15.20 -0.15
N ARG A 35 -20.48 -14.90 -1.24
CA ARG A 35 -19.03 -15.08 -1.32
C ARG A 35 -18.34 -13.73 -1.36
N GLU A 36 -17.23 -13.62 -0.66
CA GLU A 36 -16.36 -12.44 -0.62
C GLU A 36 -14.93 -12.82 -1.01
N PRO A 37 -14.18 -11.94 -1.69
CA PRO A 37 -12.78 -12.19 -2.00
C PRO A 37 -11.94 -12.13 -0.71
N SER A 38 -10.98 -13.04 -0.57
CA SER A 38 -10.05 -13.06 0.57
C SER A 38 -9.02 -11.92 0.52
N VAL A 39 -8.62 -11.53 -0.69
CA VAL A 39 -7.76 -10.38 -1.02
C VAL A 39 -8.25 -9.76 -2.32
N LEU A 40 -7.86 -8.51 -2.60
CA LEU A 40 -8.11 -7.88 -3.90
C LEU A 40 -6.93 -8.13 -4.85
N PRO A 41 -7.16 -8.17 -6.18
CA PRO A 41 -6.09 -8.26 -7.17
C PRO A 41 -5.01 -7.18 -7.01
N ALA A 42 -5.40 -5.97 -6.61
CA ALA A 42 -4.51 -4.90 -6.13
C ALA A 42 -3.30 -4.62 -7.05
N LYS A 43 -3.55 -4.19 -8.30
CA LYS A 43 -2.45 -3.80 -9.23
C LYS A 43 -1.60 -2.63 -8.71
N LEU A 44 -2.16 -1.84 -7.79
CA LEU A 44 -1.46 -0.75 -7.13
C LEU A 44 -0.87 -1.22 -5.78
N PRO A 45 0.34 -0.77 -5.41
CA PRO A 45 0.95 -1.05 -4.11
C PRO A 45 0.29 -0.22 -2.98
N ASN A 46 -1.01 -0.46 -2.75
CA ASN A 46 -1.89 0.37 -1.94
C ASN A 46 -1.40 0.59 -0.50
N LEU A 47 -0.81 -0.46 0.09
CA LEU A 47 -0.31 -0.41 1.46
C LEU A 47 0.76 0.68 1.66
N LEU A 48 1.66 0.86 0.69
CA LEU A 48 2.73 1.85 0.78
C LEU A 48 2.26 3.23 0.38
N ILE A 49 1.45 3.34 -0.68
CA ILE A 49 1.03 4.65 -1.21
C ILE A 49 0.03 5.35 -0.29
N ASN A 50 -0.87 4.61 0.37
CA ASN A 50 -1.85 5.19 1.28
C ASN A 50 -1.47 5.03 2.76
N GLY A 51 -0.56 4.09 3.08
CA GLY A 51 -0.21 3.80 4.46
C GLY A 51 -1.33 3.10 5.23
N THR A 52 -1.09 2.87 6.52
CA THR A 52 -2.11 2.33 7.42
C THR A 52 -1.78 2.69 8.87
N LEU A 53 -2.82 2.91 9.67
CA LEU A 53 -2.73 3.06 11.11
C LEU A 53 -3.67 2.05 11.75
N GLY A 54 -3.16 1.22 12.66
CA GLY A 54 -3.97 0.22 13.35
C GLY A 54 -3.44 -0.10 14.73
N ILE A 55 -4.34 -0.24 15.69
CA ILE A 55 -4.03 -0.67 17.06
C ILE A 55 -4.87 -1.92 17.34
N ALA A 56 -4.18 -3.04 17.58
CA ALA A 56 -4.79 -4.29 17.95
C ALA A 56 -4.44 -4.65 19.40
N VAL A 57 -4.77 -5.86 19.84
CA VAL A 57 -4.46 -6.32 21.20
C VAL A 57 -2.97 -6.71 21.25
N GLY A 58 -2.16 -5.89 21.93
CA GLY A 58 -0.73 -6.14 22.14
C GLY A 58 0.18 -5.72 20.99
N MET A 59 -0.34 -5.06 19.95
CA MET A 59 0.45 -4.58 18.81
C MET A 59 -0.17 -3.31 18.19
N ALA A 60 0.68 -2.51 17.56
CA ALA A 60 0.27 -1.35 16.78
C ALA A 60 1.08 -1.29 15.48
N THR A 61 0.48 -0.72 14.44
CA THR A 61 1.11 -0.45 13.15
C THR A 61 0.87 1.00 12.74
N ASN A 62 1.88 1.61 12.14
CA ASN A 62 1.81 2.95 11.58
C ASN A 62 2.76 3.02 10.37
N ILE A 63 2.20 2.90 9.18
CA ILE A 63 2.92 2.99 7.90
C ILE A 63 2.52 4.32 7.26
N PRO A 64 3.47 5.24 7.00
CA PRO A 64 3.13 6.51 6.37
C PRO A 64 2.91 6.33 4.85
N PRO A 65 2.15 7.24 4.21
CA PRO A 65 1.94 7.23 2.76
C PRO A 65 3.23 7.56 1.99
N HIS A 66 3.30 7.11 0.74
CA HIS A 66 4.44 7.29 -0.15
C HIS A 66 3.99 7.67 -1.56
N ASN A 67 4.89 8.31 -2.32
CA ASN A 67 4.60 8.70 -3.68
C ASN A 67 4.51 7.48 -4.62
N LEU A 68 3.43 7.38 -5.40
CA LEU A 68 3.20 6.26 -6.33
C LEU A 68 4.33 6.11 -7.37
N ARG A 69 4.91 7.21 -7.88
CA ARG A 69 5.97 7.14 -8.90
C ARG A 69 7.27 6.61 -8.32
N GLU A 70 7.60 6.99 -7.09
CA GLU A 70 8.78 6.52 -6.39
C GLU A 70 8.67 5.02 -6.07
N VAL A 71 7.53 4.62 -5.50
CA VAL A 71 7.24 3.21 -5.19
C VAL A 71 7.27 2.36 -6.48
N GLY A 72 6.63 2.84 -7.55
CA GLY A 72 6.67 2.16 -8.85
C GLY A 72 8.09 2.02 -9.41
N SER A 73 8.91 3.06 -9.31
CA SER A 73 10.32 3.02 -9.75
C SER A 73 11.13 2.02 -8.93
N ALA A 74 10.96 1.99 -7.60
CA ALA A 74 11.62 1.02 -6.75
C ALA A 74 11.20 -0.43 -7.05
N ILE A 75 9.92 -0.66 -7.37
CA ILE A 75 9.41 -1.97 -7.82
C ILE A 75 10.08 -2.38 -9.14
N LEU A 76 10.16 -1.46 -10.12
CA LEU A 76 10.83 -1.74 -11.40
C LEU A 76 12.31 -2.10 -11.18
N THR A 77 13.02 -1.36 -10.34
CA THR A 77 14.40 -1.66 -9.97
C THR A 77 14.55 -3.03 -9.33
N LEU A 78 13.60 -3.45 -8.49
CA LEU A 78 13.61 -4.78 -7.88
C LEU A 78 13.28 -5.90 -8.88
N ILE A 79 12.44 -5.61 -9.90
CA ILE A 79 12.17 -6.53 -11.00
C ILE A 79 13.43 -6.76 -11.85
N ASP A 80 14.13 -5.68 -12.20
CA ASP A 80 15.34 -5.73 -13.03
C ASP A 80 16.55 -6.29 -12.25
N ASN A 81 16.63 -6.01 -10.95
CA ASN A 81 17.66 -6.50 -10.05
C ASN A 81 17.05 -7.05 -8.74
N PRO A 82 16.73 -8.36 -8.68
CA PRO A 82 16.17 -8.98 -7.49
C PRO A 82 17.06 -8.93 -6.24
N ASN A 83 18.37 -8.67 -6.42
CA ASN A 83 19.35 -8.52 -5.33
C ASN A 83 19.61 -7.04 -4.97
N ALA A 84 18.76 -6.12 -5.44
CA ALA A 84 18.87 -4.70 -5.12
C ALA A 84 18.94 -4.51 -3.60
N THR A 85 19.92 -3.73 -3.16
CA THR A 85 20.09 -3.42 -1.74
C THR A 85 19.08 -2.35 -1.31
N LEU A 86 18.89 -2.19 0.00
CA LEU A 86 18.09 -1.09 0.53
C LEU A 86 18.52 0.26 -0.05
N ASP A 87 19.83 0.52 -0.11
CA ASP A 87 20.35 1.79 -0.62
C ASP A 87 19.96 2.00 -2.09
N ASN A 88 19.89 0.95 -2.91
CA ASN A 88 19.41 1.07 -4.29
C ASN A 88 17.91 1.40 -4.37
N LEU A 89 17.10 0.90 -3.45
CA LEU A 89 15.67 1.25 -3.40
C LEU A 89 15.47 2.70 -2.91
N LEU A 90 16.31 3.16 -1.99
CA LEU A 90 16.28 4.53 -1.46
C LEU A 90 16.81 5.59 -2.44
N GLU A 91 17.48 5.17 -3.52
CA GLU A 91 17.73 6.08 -4.66
C GLU A 91 16.41 6.53 -5.33
N HIS A 92 15.36 5.72 -5.23
CA HIS A 92 14.03 6.03 -5.77
C HIS A 92 13.06 6.57 -4.72
N ILE A 93 13.06 5.98 -3.51
CA ILE A 93 12.14 6.38 -2.42
C ILE A 93 12.83 7.41 -1.54
N GLN A 94 12.43 8.68 -1.69
CA GLN A 94 13.04 9.79 -0.96
C GLN A 94 12.54 9.89 0.49
N GLY A 95 11.34 9.39 0.74
CA GLY A 95 10.73 9.36 2.05
C GLY A 95 9.20 9.28 1.97
N PRO A 96 8.52 9.49 3.10
CA PRO A 96 7.07 9.58 3.13
C PRO A 96 6.53 10.82 2.38
N ASP A 97 5.37 10.66 1.72
CA ASP A 97 4.66 11.71 0.99
C ASP A 97 3.28 11.93 1.61
N PHE A 98 3.19 12.89 2.53
CA PHE A 98 1.95 13.18 3.26
C PHE A 98 0.98 14.00 2.39
N PRO A 99 -0.34 13.76 2.49
CA PRO A 99 -1.34 14.47 1.66
C PRO A 99 -1.38 15.98 1.90
N THR A 100 -0.89 16.45 3.05
CA THR A 100 -0.78 17.88 3.39
C THR A 100 0.57 18.50 3.00
N GLY A 101 1.54 17.69 2.56
CA GLY A 101 2.95 18.02 2.59
C GLY A 101 3.47 18.23 4.01
N ALA A 102 4.78 18.47 4.14
CA ALA A 102 5.47 18.92 5.35
C ALA A 102 6.97 19.11 5.04
N MET A 103 7.74 19.56 6.04
CA MET A 103 9.19 19.39 6.07
C MET A 103 9.54 18.29 7.06
N VAL A 104 10.26 17.27 6.58
CA VAL A 104 10.73 16.16 7.42
C VAL A 104 12.21 16.37 7.73
N TYR A 105 12.56 16.32 9.01
CA TYR A 105 13.93 16.34 9.49
C TYR A 105 14.30 14.94 9.98
N GLY A 106 15.59 14.56 9.88
CA GLY A 106 16.05 13.26 10.36
C GLY A 106 16.05 12.15 9.31
N ALA A 107 16.70 12.38 8.16
CA ALA A 107 16.82 11.37 7.09
C ALA A 107 17.43 10.03 7.56
N LYS A 108 18.26 10.05 8.61
CA LYS A 108 18.82 8.83 9.22
C LYS A 108 17.74 7.95 9.85
N ASP A 109 16.75 8.56 10.48
CA ASP A 109 15.66 7.84 11.15
C ASP A 109 14.73 7.20 10.13
N ILE A 110 14.46 7.90 9.02
CA ILE A 110 13.72 7.35 7.87
C ILE A 110 14.43 6.10 7.32
N ARG A 111 15.75 6.18 7.09
CA ARG A 111 16.53 5.03 6.62
C ARG A 111 16.51 3.87 7.61
N ALA A 112 16.63 4.16 8.92
CA ALA A 112 16.54 3.15 9.97
C ALA A 112 15.17 2.47 9.99
N ALA A 113 14.09 3.23 9.82
CA ALA A 113 12.72 2.72 9.73
C ALA A 113 12.55 1.80 8.53
N TYR A 114 13.09 2.13 7.35
CA TYR A 114 13.03 1.24 6.20
C TYR A 114 13.89 -0.02 6.35
N ALA A 115 15.02 0.07 7.06
CA ALA A 115 15.88 -1.08 7.30
C ALA A 115 15.32 -2.06 8.33
N THR A 116 14.59 -1.55 9.33
CA THR A 116 14.22 -2.33 10.53
C THR A 116 12.71 -2.46 10.76
N GLY A 117 11.91 -1.65 10.08
CA GLY A 117 10.46 -1.53 10.29
C GLY A 117 10.06 -0.76 11.55
N ARG A 118 10.96 0.04 12.15
CA ARG A 118 10.70 0.80 13.38
C ARG A 118 11.28 2.21 13.36
#